data_AF-A0A7L0UAG5-F1
#
_entry.id   AF-A0A7L0UAG5-F1
#
_cell.length_a   1.000
_cell.length_b   1.000
_cell.length_c   1.000
_cell.angle_alpha   90.00
_cell.angle_beta   90.00
_cell.angle_gamma   90.00
#
_symmetry.space_group_name_H-M   'P 1'
#
loop_
_entity.id
_entity.type
_entity.pdbx_description
1 polymer ?
#
loop_
_entity_poly.entity_id
_entity_poly.type
_entity_poly.pdbx_seq_one_letter_code
_entity_poly.pdbx_strand_id
1 'polypeptide(L)'
;SQIQKLKQELIDLKQQAQEETKKLADYYAQQIKELEDKFQEKVRDIGQIQLEQKLTKEFCQEKAAMEKELEGLKESMEISNRRHQEVIERLERRFLEEKKRLEEDVEKKQIKMEETTQHEAVLQLNSTGREVLKENVHLEGAFANCLKETMELQKNKPKLEEDKNLLLREKESNEDFIQKKFLQIKHQKEQIRDLQCKVEKLEMALCRMTRESVRETQKTQHQVLIENQASMVEIKKLQQLLEMKDREMNRVKKLARNILNERTEVERFFLDALEHVKQEIISSRKHYKKKAQTAYYRKMMEACAGKEEFPKIKTFKSNINSTNSVYRDLEEAEKRYWEKIQVEKVDISELTWEQKERVLRLLFAKMNSTNPRKYSSVLAVSVPAPDDTKEESKTG
;
A
#
# COMPACT_ATOMS: atom_id res chain seq x y z
N SER A 1 16.71 2.66 51.27
CA SER A 1 15.26 2.74 51.53
C SER A 1 14.50 2.33 50.29
N GLN A 2 13.56 1.39 50.38
CA GLN A 2 12.76 0.85 49.26
C GLN A 2 11.98 1.95 48.52
N ILE A 3 11.63 3.02 49.23
CA ILE A 3 11.01 4.25 48.72
C ILE A 3 11.87 4.94 47.65
N GLN A 4 13.20 4.88 47.77
CA GLN A 4 14.11 5.57 46.84
C GLN A 4 14.20 4.83 45.49
N LYS A 5 14.10 3.50 45.50
CA LYS A 5 14.00 2.69 44.26
C LYS A 5 12.66 2.92 43.54
N LEU A 6 11.55 2.92 44.27
CA LEU A 6 10.23 3.22 43.72
C LEU A 6 10.14 4.65 43.13
N LYS A 7 10.84 5.62 43.75
CA LYS A 7 10.94 6.98 43.18
C LYS A 7 11.71 7.01 41.87
N GLN A 8 12.80 6.24 41.75
CA GLN A 8 13.57 6.14 40.51
C GLN A 8 12.76 5.45 39.41
N GLU A 9 12.12 4.32 39.70
CA GLU A 9 11.26 3.59 38.77
C GLU A 9 10.10 4.48 38.26
N LEU A 10 9.52 5.33 39.12
CA LEU A 10 8.46 6.27 38.72
C LEU A 10 8.98 7.41 37.83
N ILE A 11 10.24 7.82 37.98
CA ILE A 11 10.87 8.80 37.09
C ILE A 11 11.15 8.15 35.73
N ASP A 12 11.69 6.94 35.71
CA ASP A 12 12.02 6.22 34.48
C ASP A 12 10.75 5.90 33.66
N LEU A 13 9.67 5.47 34.33
CA LEU A 13 8.36 5.27 33.69
C LEU A 13 7.78 6.57 33.12
N LYS A 14 7.93 7.70 33.81
CA LYS A 14 7.50 9.00 33.30
C LYS A 14 8.30 9.44 32.08
N GLN A 15 9.62 9.21 32.09
CA GLN A 15 10.49 9.51 30.95
C GLN A 15 10.12 8.64 29.74
N GLN A 16 9.89 7.35 29.96
CA GLN A 16 9.48 6.44 28.90
C GLN A 16 8.11 6.83 28.29
N ALA A 17 7.12 7.14 29.13
CA ALA A 17 5.81 7.61 28.65
C ALA A 17 5.93 8.95 27.90
N GLN A 18 6.80 9.86 28.36
CA GLN A 18 7.07 11.12 27.67
C GLN A 18 7.76 10.90 26.31
N GLU A 19 8.63 9.91 26.20
CA GLU A 19 9.31 9.60 24.95
C GLU A 19 8.39 8.87 23.96
N GLU A 20 7.54 7.97 24.44
CA GLU A 20 6.51 7.31 23.63
C GLU A 20 5.48 8.32 23.11
N THR A 21 5.00 9.22 23.97
CA THR A 21 4.09 10.30 23.55
C THR A 21 4.74 11.25 22.55
N LYS A 22 6.03 11.57 22.70
CA LYS A 22 6.77 12.37 21.72
C LYS A 22 6.91 11.66 20.38
N LYS A 23 7.30 10.37 20.38
CA LYS A 23 7.38 9.56 19.15
C LYS A 23 6.04 9.48 18.43
N LEU A 24 4.96 9.31 19.19
CA LEU A 24 3.61 9.28 18.65
C LEU A 24 3.19 10.64 18.07
N ALA A 25 3.51 11.74 18.75
CA ALA A 25 3.27 13.09 18.26
C ALA A 25 4.05 13.39 16.98
N ASP A 26 5.33 13.01 16.93
CA ASP A 26 6.19 13.18 15.74
C ASP A 26 5.64 12.36 14.55
N TYR A 27 5.18 11.13 14.80
CA TYR A 27 4.57 10.26 13.78
C TYR A 27 3.29 10.88 13.18
N TYR A 28 2.39 11.39 14.02
CA TYR A 28 1.18 12.05 13.53
C TYR A 28 1.48 13.40 12.86
N ALA A 29 2.45 14.17 13.37
CA ALA A 29 2.88 15.41 12.74
C ALA A 29 3.44 15.15 11.33
N GLN A 30 4.21 14.08 11.15
CA GLN A 30 4.73 13.70 9.85
C GLN A 30 3.62 13.27 8.89
N GLN A 31 2.65 12.46 9.33
CA GLN A 31 1.50 12.08 8.51
C GLN A 31 0.65 13.29 8.10
N ILE A 32 0.41 14.23 9.02
CA ILE A 32 -0.33 15.47 8.71
C ILE A 32 0.41 16.25 7.63
N LYS A 33 1.73 16.40 7.77
CA LYS A 33 2.55 17.11 6.78
C LYS A 33 2.50 16.44 5.40
N GLU A 34 2.61 15.11 5.34
CA GLU A 34 2.52 14.37 4.08
C GLU A 34 1.14 14.52 3.40
N LEU A 35 0.07 14.56 4.19
CA LEU A 35 -1.28 14.81 3.69
C LEU A 35 -1.47 16.25 3.22
N GLU A 36 -0.91 17.23 3.94
CA GLU A 36 -0.90 18.63 3.53
C GLU A 36 -0.14 18.84 2.22
N ASP A 37 1.03 18.22 2.07
CA ASP A 37 1.84 18.31 0.85
C ASP A 37 1.09 17.71 -0.36
N LYS A 38 0.46 16.54 -0.19
CA LYS A 38 -0.40 15.92 -1.22
C LYS A 38 -1.62 16.77 -1.55
N PHE A 39 -2.23 17.38 -0.55
CA PHE A 39 -3.37 18.28 -0.75
C PHE A 39 -2.96 19.51 -1.54
N GLN A 40 -1.84 20.14 -1.18
CA GLN A 40 -1.29 21.29 -1.91
C GLN A 40 -0.93 20.94 -3.37
N GLU A 41 -0.40 19.74 -3.62
CA GLU A 41 -0.17 19.24 -4.98
C GLU A 41 -1.48 19.14 -5.76
N LYS A 42 -2.52 18.55 -5.19
CA LYS A 42 -3.82 18.44 -5.86
C LYS A 42 -4.50 19.79 -6.09
N VAL A 43 -4.32 20.75 -5.19
CA VAL A 43 -4.81 22.12 -5.40
C VAL A 43 -4.11 22.77 -6.60
N ARG A 44 -2.80 22.56 -6.79
CA ARG A 44 -2.07 23.04 -7.97
C ARG A 44 -2.55 22.37 -9.25
N ASP A 45 -2.72 21.04 -9.24
CA ASP A 45 -3.23 20.26 -10.38
C ASP A 45 -4.61 20.79 -10.82
N ILE A 46 -5.52 20.99 -9.86
CA ILE A 46 -6.87 21.52 -10.13
C ILE A 46 -6.79 22.92 -10.72
N GLY A 47 -5.91 23.79 -10.21
CA GLY A 47 -5.70 25.13 -10.76
C GLY A 47 -5.23 25.11 -12.21
N GLN A 48 -4.33 24.18 -12.56
CA GLN A 48 -3.87 24.01 -13.94
C GLN A 48 -5.00 23.53 -14.86
N ILE A 49 -5.77 22.52 -14.43
CA ILE A 49 -6.90 22.00 -15.22
C ILE A 49 -7.95 23.09 -15.47
N GLN A 50 -8.24 23.93 -14.47
CA GLN A 50 -9.18 25.05 -14.63
C GLN A 50 -8.68 26.09 -15.65
N LEU A 51 -7.37 26.36 -15.67
CA LEU A 51 -6.77 27.26 -16.66
C LEU A 51 -6.87 26.68 -18.07
N GLU A 52 -6.53 25.40 -18.25
CA GLU A 52 -6.63 24.69 -19.53
C GLU A 52 -8.08 24.62 -20.03
N GLN A 53 -9.05 24.41 -19.12
CA GLN A 53 -10.47 24.42 -19.45
C GLN A 53 -10.93 25.80 -19.95
N LYS A 54 -10.44 26.89 -19.33
CA LYS A 54 -10.73 28.26 -19.77
C LYS A 54 -10.18 28.53 -21.17
N LEU A 55 -8.91 28.18 -21.42
CA LEU A 55 -8.25 28.29 -22.72
C LEU A 55 -8.99 27.49 -23.80
N THR A 56 -9.39 26.25 -23.49
CA THR A 56 -10.12 25.40 -24.43
C THR A 56 -11.48 26.00 -24.78
N LYS A 57 -12.18 26.59 -23.79
CA LYS A 57 -13.46 27.26 -24.02
C LYS A 57 -13.32 28.49 -24.92
N GLU A 58 -12.30 29.32 -24.68
CA GLU A 58 -12.00 30.49 -25.50
C GLU A 58 -11.66 30.06 -26.95
N PHE A 59 -10.81 29.05 -27.11
CA PHE A 59 -10.48 28.48 -28.42
C PHE A 59 -11.71 27.97 -29.17
N CYS A 60 -12.61 27.23 -28.50
CA CYS A 60 -13.85 26.76 -29.12
C CYS A 60 -14.76 27.91 -29.57
N GLN A 61 -14.82 29.01 -28.81
CA GLN A 61 -15.61 30.19 -29.18
C GLN A 61 -15.01 30.90 -30.40
N GLU A 62 -13.69 31.09 -30.41
CA GLU A 62 -12.99 31.74 -31.53
C GLU A 62 -13.06 30.89 -32.81
N LYS A 63 -12.92 29.57 -32.68
CA LYS A 63 -13.11 28.64 -33.79
C LYS A 63 -14.51 28.75 -34.39
N ALA A 64 -15.55 28.77 -33.55
CA ALA A 64 -16.93 28.89 -34.03
C ALA A 64 -17.20 30.25 -34.73
N ALA A 65 -16.58 31.33 -34.25
CA ALA A 65 -16.65 32.63 -34.91
C ALA A 65 -15.98 32.62 -36.28
N MET A 66 -14.77 32.06 -36.37
CA MET A 66 -14.03 31.93 -37.63
C MET A 66 -14.76 31.05 -38.65
N GLU A 67 -15.32 29.92 -38.23
CA GLU A 67 -16.13 29.04 -39.10
C GLU A 67 -17.35 29.78 -39.67
N LYS A 68 -18.01 30.60 -38.85
CA LYS A 68 -19.16 31.41 -39.29
C LYS A 68 -18.75 32.49 -40.29
N GLU A 69 -17.61 33.15 -40.11
CA GLU A 69 -17.09 34.15 -41.06
C GLU A 69 -16.73 33.50 -42.40
N LEU A 70 -16.14 32.31 -42.37
CA LEU A 70 -15.76 31.57 -43.56
C LEU A 70 -16.99 31.14 -44.37
N GLU A 71 -18.03 30.65 -43.71
CA GLU A 71 -19.30 30.33 -44.38
C GLU A 71 -19.94 31.59 -45.00
N GLY A 72 -19.96 32.71 -44.27
CA GLY A 72 -20.49 33.98 -44.79
C GLY A 72 -19.71 34.50 -46.02
N LEU A 73 -18.38 34.36 -46.04
CA LEU A 73 -17.56 34.70 -47.20
C LEU A 73 -17.86 33.79 -48.40
N LYS A 74 -18.04 32.50 -48.16
CA LYS A 74 -18.38 31.52 -49.20
C LYS A 74 -19.74 31.82 -49.82
N GLU A 75 -20.76 32.08 -49.01
CA GLU A 75 -22.09 32.48 -49.49
C GLU A 75 -22.03 33.77 -50.32
N SER A 76 -21.29 34.78 -49.87
CA SER A 76 -21.10 36.04 -50.60
C SER A 76 -20.43 35.82 -51.97
N MET A 77 -19.39 34.98 -52.01
CA MET A 77 -18.70 34.61 -53.24
C MET A 77 -19.65 33.87 -54.22
N GLU A 78 -20.43 32.92 -53.73
CA GLU A 78 -21.42 32.20 -54.55
C GLU A 78 -22.48 33.15 -55.13
N ILE A 79 -22.99 34.09 -54.32
CA ILE A 79 -23.95 35.10 -54.78
C ILE A 79 -23.32 36.00 -55.86
N SER A 80 -22.07 36.44 -55.68
CA SER A 80 -21.39 37.29 -56.66
C SER A 80 -21.15 36.54 -57.97
N ASN A 81 -20.68 35.30 -57.92
CA ASN A 81 -20.49 34.47 -59.10
C ASN A 81 -21.81 34.25 -59.86
N ARG A 82 -22.90 33.96 -59.15
CA ARG A 82 -24.23 33.83 -59.77
C ARG A 82 -24.65 35.11 -60.47
N ARG A 83 -24.47 36.27 -59.84
CA ARG A 83 -24.77 37.58 -60.45
C ARG A 83 -23.92 37.85 -61.69
N HIS A 84 -22.63 37.53 -61.64
CA HIS A 84 -21.75 37.69 -62.80
C HIS A 84 -22.17 36.79 -63.96
N GLN A 85 -22.53 35.54 -63.68
CA GLN A 85 -23.03 34.61 -64.67
C GLN A 85 -24.31 35.13 -65.35
N GLU A 86 -25.28 35.62 -64.57
CA GLU A 86 -26.52 36.21 -65.11
C GLU A 86 -26.26 37.43 -66.03
N VAL A 87 -25.22 38.22 -65.74
CA VAL A 87 -24.83 39.37 -66.57
C VAL A 87 -24.23 38.90 -67.89
N ILE A 88 -23.36 37.88 -67.85
CA ILE A 88 -22.74 37.29 -69.05
C ILE A 88 -23.82 36.74 -69.98
N GLU A 89 -24.72 35.90 -69.46
CA GLU A 89 -25.82 35.32 -70.25
C GLU A 89 -26.75 36.37 -70.87
N ARG A 90 -26.89 37.53 -70.23
CA ARG A 90 -27.66 38.65 -70.77
C ARG A 90 -26.91 39.38 -71.89
N LEU A 91 -25.60 39.51 -71.78
CA LEU A 91 -24.77 40.13 -72.82
C LEU A 91 -24.68 39.22 -74.05
N GLU A 92 -24.47 37.93 -73.86
CA GLU A 92 -24.42 36.93 -74.94
C GLU A 92 -25.70 36.91 -75.76
N ARG A 93 -26.86 36.90 -75.10
CA ARG A 93 -28.17 36.96 -75.79
C ARG A 93 -28.29 38.20 -76.68
N ARG A 94 -27.96 39.38 -76.15
CA ARG A 94 -28.01 40.64 -76.92
C ARG A 94 -27.05 40.63 -78.11
N PHE A 95 -25.85 40.10 -77.92
CA PHE A 95 -24.86 39.97 -79.01
C PHE A 95 -25.36 39.06 -80.14
N LEU A 96 -25.97 37.93 -79.80
CA LEU A 96 -26.49 36.99 -80.80
C LEU A 96 -27.67 37.58 -81.59
N GLU A 97 -28.59 38.27 -80.91
CA GLU A 97 -29.73 38.94 -81.54
C GLU A 97 -29.28 40.01 -82.54
N GLU A 98 -28.32 40.86 -82.15
CA GLU A 98 -27.82 41.93 -83.02
C GLU A 98 -27.01 41.39 -84.21
N LYS A 99 -26.19 40.35 -83.98
CA LYS A 99 -25.47 39.67 -85.06
C LYS A 99 -26.43 39.13 -86.12
N LYS A 100 -27.51 38.46 -85.70
CA LYS A 100 -28.51 37.90 -86.62
C LYS A 100 -29.19 38.99 -87.46
N ARG A 101 -29.57 40.11 -86.84
CA ARG A 101 -30.17 41.26 -87.55
C ARG A 101 -29.26 41.78 -88.68
N LEU A 102 -27.97 41.91 -88.40
CA LEU A 102 -26.99 42.41 -89.37
C LEU A 102 -26.79 41.43 -90.54
N GLU A 103 -26.76 40.12 -90.26
CA GLU A 103 -26.65 39.08 -91.29
C GLU A 103 -27.84 39.12 -92.25
N GLU A 104 -29.08 39.22 -91.74
CA GLU A 104 -30.30 39.31 -92.56
C GLU A 104 -30.33 40.58 -93.46
N ASP A 105 -29.78 41.70 -93.00
CA ASP A 105 -29.74 42.95 -93.77
C ASP A 105 -28.72 42.89 -94.92
N VAL A 106 -27.59 42.19 -94.72
CA VAL A 106 -26.60 41.96 -95.78
C VAL A 106 -27.16 41.04 -96.85
N GLU A 107 -27.80 39.94 -96.45
CA GLU A 107 -28.41 38.96 -97.36
C GLU A 107 -29.44 39.61 -98.30
N LYS A 108 -30.32 40.47 -97.77
CA LYS A 108 -31.32 41.21 -98.57
C LYS A 108 -30.69 42.14 -99.61
N LYS A 109 -29.51 42.73 -99.33
CA LYS A 109 -28.82 43.61 -100.28
C LYS A 109 -28.14 42.83 -101.39
N GLN A 110 -27.60 41.66 -101.06
CA GLN A 110 -26.95 40.78 -102.04
C GLN A 110 -27.94 40.27 -103.08
N ILE A 111 -29.10 39.78 -102.64
CA ILE A 111 -30.17 39.29 -103.53
C ILE A 111 -30.59 40.36 -104.55
N LYS A 112 -30.76 41.61 -104.10
CA LYS A 112 -31.15 42.73 -104.99
C LYS A 112 -30.11 43.06 -106.05
N MET A 113 -28.82 42.99 -105.73
CA MET A 113 -27.76 43.23 -106.72
C MET A 113 -27.70 42.12 -107.76
N GLU A 114 -27.87 40.88 -107.32
CA GLU A 114 -27.77 39.69 -108.18
C GLU A 114 -28.91 39.63 -109.21
N GLU A 115 -30.13 40.00 -108.82
CA GLU A 115 -31.28 40.09 -109.73
C GLU A 115 -31.07 41.18 -110.82
N THR A 116 -30.46 42.32 -110.48
CA THR A 116 -30.24 43.43 -111.45
C THR A 116 -29.18 43.12 -112.51
N THR A 117 -28.14 42.37 -112.15
CA THR A 117 -27.02 42.05 -113.05
C THR A 117 -27.33 40.86 -113.96
N GLN A 118 -28.08 39.87 -113.46
CA GLN A 118 -28.47 38.71 -114.26
C GLN A 118 -29.54 39.04 -115.32
N HIS A 119 -30.43 40.01 -115.05
CA HIS A 119 -31.46 40.39 -116.02
C HIS A 119 -30.89 41.07 -117.27
N GLU A 120 -29.79 41.83 -117.13
CA GLU A 120 -29.19 42.61 -118.23
C GLU A 120 -28.31 41.75 -119.16
N ALA A 121 -27.66 40.71 -118.64
CA ALA A 121 -26.75 39.84 -119.40
C ALA A 121 -27.46 38.78 -120.29
N VAL A 122 -28.68 38.37 -119.94
CA VAL A 122 -29.40 37.28 -120.62
C VAL A 122 -30.00 37.70 -121.98
N LEU A 123 -30.19 39.00 -122.24
CA LEU A 123 -30.89 39.50 -123.43
C LEU A 123 -30.06 39.56 -124.73
N GLN A 124 -28.76 39.22 -124.75
CA GLN A 124 -27.88 39.46 -125.92
C GLN A 124 -27.26 38.22 -126.61
N LEU A 125 -27.64 36.97 -126.32
CA LEU A 125 -26.85 35.79 -126.78
C LEU A 125 -27.60 34.69 -127.55
N ASN A 126 -26.95 34.16 -128.59
CA ASN A 126 -27.34 32.99 -129.41
C ASN A 126 -27.19 31.65 -128.65
N SER A 127 -27.84 30.58 -129.10
CA SER A 127 -27.97 29.29 -128.37
C SER A 127 -26.64 28.65 -127.95
N THR A 128 -25.62 28.62 -128.82
CA THR A 128 -24.28 28.10 -128.50
C THR A 128 -23.56 28.97 -127.46
N GLY A 129 -23.76 30.29 -127.49
CA GLY A 129 -23.22 31.20 -126.48
C GLY A 129 -23.88 31.00 -125.11
N ARG A 130 -25.17 30.61 -125.08
CA ARG A 130 -25.87 30.26 -123.84
C ARG A 130 -25.37 28.95 -123.22
N GLU A 131 -24.95 27.97 -124.01
CA GLU A 131 -24.36 26.73 -123.51
C GLU A 131 -22.94 26.94 -122.97
N VAL A 132 -22.09 27.69 -123.69
CA VAL A 132 -20.75 28.05 -123.20
C VAL A 132 -20.81 28.90 -121.93
N LEU A 133 -21.76 29.82 -121.80
CA LEU A 133 -21.98 30.55 -120.54
C LEU A 133 -22.45 29.66 -119.41
N LYS A 134 -23.34 28.68 -119.67
CA LYS A 134 -23.75 27.71 -118.64
C LYS A 134 -22.57 26.89 -118.15
N GLU A 135 -21.72 26.44 -119.07
CA GLU A 135 -20.50 25.69 -118.74
C GLU A 135 -19.51 26.57 -117.97
N ASN A 136 -19.28 27.83 -118.41
CA ASN A 136 -18.41 28.77 -117.69
C ASN A 136 -18.97 29.11 -116.30
N VAL A 137 -20.27 29.34 -116.14
CA VAL A 137 -20.91 29.57 -114.83
C VAL A 137 -20.78 28.33 -113.95
N HIS A 138 -20.90 27.13 -114.53
CA HIS A 138 -20.69 25.88 -113.80
C HIS A 138 -19.24 25.71 -113.35
N LEU A 139 -18.27 25.99 -114.23
CA LEU A 139 -16.85 25.96 -113.92
C LEU A 139 -16.47 27.04 -112.89
N GLU A 140 -16.97 28.27 -113.03
CA GLU A 140 -16.78 29.36 -112.06
C GLU A 140 -17.36 28.98 -110.69
N GLY A 141 -18.55 28.34 -110.65
CA GLY A 141 -19.11 27.78 -109.42
C GLY A 141 -18.24 26.69 -108.81
N ALA A 142 -17.70 25.78 -109.62
CA ALA A 142 -16.77 24.74 -109.16
C ALA A 142 -15.44 25.34 -108.64
N PHE A 143 -14.89 26.35 -109.32
CA PHE A 143 -13.70 27.08 -108.89
C PHE A 143 -13.94 27.86 -107.60
N ALA A 144 -15.09 28.55 -107.47
CA ALA A 144 -15.46 29.26 -106.26
C ALA A 144 -15.61 28.31 -105.05
N ASN A 145 -16.21 27.13 -105.26
CA ASN A 145 -16.29 26.09 -104.23
C ASN A 145 -14.91 25.59 -103.82
N CYS A 146 -14.03 25.29 -104.78
CA CYS A 146 -12.66 24.83 -104.50
C CYS A 146 -11.84 25.91 -103.76
N LEU A 147 -11.98 27.19 -104.13
CA LEU A 147 -11.36 28.32 -103.44
C LEU A 147 -11.89 28.45 -102.01
N LYS A 148 -13.20 28.32 -101.81
CA LYS A 148 -13.82 28.38 -100.47
C LYS A 148 -13.33 27.25 -99.56
N GLU A 149 -13.29 26.02 -100.05
CA GLU A 149 -12.72 24.88 -99.33
C GLU A 149 -11.24 25.10 -98.98
N THR A 150 -10.45 25.64 -99.91
CA THR A 150 -9.04 25.95 -99.68
C THR A 150 -8.86 27.03 -98.62
N MET A 151 -9.69 28.08 -98.63
CA MET A 151 -9.69 29.14 -97.62
C MET A 151 -10.12 28.63 -96.24
N GLU A 152 -11.14 27.76 -96.17
CA GLU A 152 -11.57 27.13 -94.93
C GLU A 152 -10.49 26.20 -94.36
N LEU A 153 -9.85 25.39 -95.21
CA LEU A 153 -8.70 24.56 -94.84
C LEU A 153 -7.54 25.43 -94.33
N GLN A 154 -7.23 26.52 -95.02
CA GLN A 154 -6.18 27.45 -94.63
C GLN A 154 -6.48 28.16 -93.30
N LYS A 155 -7.75 28.44 -93.01
CA LYS A 155 -8.21 29.00 -91.73
C LYS A 155 -8.20 27.98 -90.59
N ASN A 156 -8.46 26.70 -90.88
CA ASN A 156 -8.49 25.63 -89.88
C ASN A 156 -7.08 25.14 -89.51
N LYS A 157 -6.12 25.20 -90.44
CA LYS A 157 -4.73 24.81 -90.19
C LYS A 157 -4.08 25.46 -88.95
N PRO A 158 -4.10 26.80 -88.76
CA PRO A 158 -3.48 27.42 -87.58
C PRO A 158 -4.18 27.04 -86.28
N LYS A 159 -5.52 26.89 -86.30
CA LYS A 159 -6.29 26.44 -85.12
C LYS A 159 -5.88 25.04 -84.69
N LEU A 160 -5.76 24.13 -85.65
CA LEU A 160 -5.33 22.75 -85.38
C LEU A 160 -3.90 22.70 -84.85
N GLU A 161 -3.04 23.62 -85.30
CA GLU A 161 -1.66 23.76 -84.84
C GLU A 161 -1.58 24.34 -83.42
N GLU A 162 -2.42 25.33 -83.09
CA GLU A 162 -2.59 25.85 -81.72
C GLU A 162 -3.09 24.75 -80.76
N ASP A 163 -4.14 24.01 -81.14
CA ASP A 163 -4.68 22.91 -80.34
C ASP A 163 -3.64 21.82 -80.11
N LYS A 164 -2.88 21.45 -81.15
CA LYS A 164 -1.76 20.50 -81.01
C LYS A 164 -0.74 21.00 -79.99
N ASN A 165 -0.37 22.28 -80.02
CA ASN A 165 0.61 22.86 -79.11
C ASN A 165 0.09 22.99 -77.67
N LEU A 166 -1.21 23.22 -77.48
CA LEU A 166 -1.86 23.23 -76.16
C LEU A 166 -1.89 21.83 -75.56
N LEU A 167 -2.34 20.83 -76.34
CA LEU A 167 -2.36 19.43 -75.92
C LEU A 167 -0.96 18.92 -75.57
N LEU A 168 0.08 19.35 -76.30
CA LEU A 168 1.46 18.98 -76.01
C LEU A 168 1.91 19.53 -74.65
N ARG A 169 1.62 20.81 -74.37
CA ARG A 169 1.93 21.43 -73.06
C ARG A 169 1.15 20.79 -71.91
N GLU A 170 -0.13 20.47 -72.13
CA GLU A 170 -0.95 19.79 -71.13
C GLU A 170 -0.41 18.38 -70.84
N LYS A 171 -0.01 17.65 -71.88
CA LYS A 171 0.62 16.33 -71.75
C LYS A 171 1.91 16.40 -70.93
N GLU A 172 2.81 17.34 -71.24
CA GLU A 172 4.07 17.54 -70.50
C GLU A 172 3.80 17.89 -69.03
N SER A 173 2.88 18.82 -68.76
CA SER A 173 2.48 19.19 -67.39
C SER A 173 1.90 18.01 -66.61
N ASN A 174 1.05 17.19 -67.26
CA ASN A 174 0.46 16.00 -66.65
C ASN A 174 1.52 14.92 -66.38
N GLU A 175 2.48 14.70 -67.29
CA GLU A 175 3.59 13.78 -67.07
C GLU A 175 4.44 14.20 -65.85
N ASP A 176 4.80 15.49 -65.77
CA ASP A 176 5.53 16.04 -64.62
C ASP A 176 4.75 15.90 -63.31
N PHE A 177 3.45 16.15 -63.35
CA PHE A 177 2.57 15.99 -62.19
C PHE A 177 2.49 14.53 -61.72
N ILE A 178 2.33 13.60 -62.66
CA ILE A 178 2.31 12.15 -62.38
C ILE A 178 3.65 11.72 -61.76
N GLN A 179 4.79 12.16 -62.30
CA GLN A 179 6.10 11.85 -61.73
C GLN A 179 6.25 12.36 -60.30
N LYS A 180 5.82 13.60 -60.01
CA LYS A 180 5.84 14.17 -58.65
C LYS A 180 4.96 13.36 -57.68
N LYS A 181 3.75 12.99 -58.10
CA LYS A 181 2.85 12.17 -57.28
C LYS A 181 3.40 10.77 -57.05
N PHE A 182 4.02 10.18 -58.05
CA PHE A 182 4.69 8.89 -57.92
C PHE A 182 5.81 8.92 -56.87
N LEU A 183 6.67 9.95 -56.91
CA LEU A 183 7.73 10.13 -55.91
C LEU A 183 7.15 10.33 -54.50
N GLN A 184 6.10 11.11 -54.36
CA GLN A 184 5.40 11.31 -53.09
C GLN A 184 4.84 9.99 -52.53
N ILE A 185 4.16 9.21 -53.36
CA ILE A 185 3.61 7.90 -52.98
C ILE A 185 4.73 6.94 -52.59
N LYS A 186 5.84 6.92 -53.33
CA LYS A 186 7.01 6.09 -53.01
C LYS A 186 7.57 6.43 -51.62
N HIS A 187 7.73 7.72 -51.32
CA HIS A 187 8.21 8.18 -50.02
C HIS A 187 7.25 7.82 -48.88
N GLN A 188 5.95 8.04 -49.07
CA GLN A 188 4.93 7.64 -48.08
C GLN A 188 4.94 6.13 -47.83
N LYS A 189 5.10 5.32 -48.88
CA LYS A 189 5.19 3.85 -48.77
C LYS A 189 6.43 3.41 -47.99
N GLU A 190 7.56 4.10 -48.15
CA GLU A 190 8.76 3.88 -47.34
C GLU A 190 8.52 4.20 -45.86
N GLN A 191 7.94 5.36 -45.56
CA GLN A 191 7.60 5.75 -44.19
C GLN A 191 6.63 4.77 -43.53
N ILE A 192 5.60 4.31 -44.25
CA ILE A 192 4.64 3.33 -43.74
C ILE A 192 5.35 2.02 -43.39
N ARG A 193 6.27 1.53 -44.23
CA ARG A 193 7.06 0.32 -43.94
C ARG A 193 7.93 0.48 -42.69
N ASP A 194 8.59 1.63 -42.55
CA ASP A 194 9.43 1.89 -41.38
C ASP A 194 8.61 1.95 -40.08
N LEU A 195 7.43 2.58 -40.13
CA LEU A 195 6.50 2.62 -39.01
C LEU A 195 5.96 1.23 -38.68
N GLN A 196 5.59 0.43 -39.68
CA GLN A 196 5.15 -0.96 -39.49
C GLN A 196 6.25 -1.80 -38.80
N CYS A 197 7.50 -1.70 -39.27
CA CYS A 197 8.62 -2.40 -38.63
C CYS A 197 8.86 -1.96 -37.18
N LYS A 198 8.65 -0.67 -36.87
CA LYS A 198 8.73 -0.17 -35.48
C LYS A 198 7.60 -0.72 -34.61
N VAL A 199 6.37 -0.75 -35.13
CA VAL A 199 5.21 -1.32 -34.43
C VAL A 199 5.46 -2.79 -34.12
N GLU A 200 5.88 -3.59 -35.09
CA GLU A 200 6.19 -5.01 -34.89
C GLU A 200 7.26 -5.23 -33.81
N LYS A 201 8.33 -4.40 -33.80
CA LYS A 201 9.37 -4.47 -32.77
C LYS A 201 8.84 -4.15 -31.37
N LEU A 202 7.98 -3.14 -31.25
CA LEU A 202 7.36 -2.76 -29.98
C LEU A 202 6.37 -3.82 -29.50
N GLU A 203 5.57 -4.39 -30.40
CA GLU A 203 4.66 -5.50 -30.09
C GLU A 203 5.43 -6.73 -29.60
N MET A 204 6.53 -7.11 -30.27
CA MET A 204 7.39 -8.21 -29.82
C MET A 204 8.02 -7.94 -28.44
N ALA A 205 8.45 -6.70 -28.18
CA ALA A 205 9.00 -6.31 -26.88
C ALA A 205 7.94 -6.38 -25.78
N LEU A 206 6.73 -5.86 -26.04
CA LEU A 206 5.61 -5.93 -25.10
C LEU A 206 5.20 -7.37 -24.82
N CYS A 207 5.02 -8.21 -25.85
CA CYS A 207 4.72 -9.62 -25.67
C CYS A 207 5.77 -10.35 -24.82
N ARG A 208 7.07 -10.02 -25.01
CA ARG A 208 8.14 -10.58 -24.20
C ARG A 208 8.03 -10.14 -22.74
N MET A 209 7.89 -8.84 -22.49
CA MET A 209 7.75 -8.29 -21.14
C MET A 209 6.53 -8.86 -20.41
N THR A 210 5.38 -8.97 -21.08
CA THR A 210 4.18 -9.58 -20.48
C THR A 210 4.39 -11.05 -20.14
N ARG A 211 5.08 -11.82 -21.00
CA ARG A 211 5.39 -13.24 -20.70
C ARG A 211 6.38 -13.38 -19.56
N GLU A 212 7.35 -12.49 -19.45
CA GLU A 212 8.32 -12.46 -18.35
C GLU A 212 7.63 -12.11 -17.03
N SER A 213 6.80 -11.06 -17.00
CA SER A 213 6.07 -10.66 -15.79
C SER A 213 5.09 -11.73 -15.31
N VAL A 214 4.40 -12.43 -16.21
CA VAL A 214 3.53 -13.56 -15.85
C VAL A 214 4.34 -14.72 -15.26
N ARG A 215 5.51 -15.04 -15.83
CA ARG A 215 6.38 -16.09 -15.29
C ARG A 215 6.95 -15.72 -13.92
N GLU A 216 7.39 -14.49 -13.74
CA GLU A 216 7.90 -13.99 -12.46
C GLU A 216 6.82 -14.00 -11.39
N THR A 217 5.61 -13.53 -11.71
CA THR A 217 4.49 -13.55 -10.76
C THR A 217 4.11 -14.98 -10.36
N GLN A 218 4.08 -15.93 -11.30
CA GLN A 218 3.86 -17.35 -11.00
C GLN A 218 4.97 -17.95 -10.12
N LYS A 219 6.23 -17.65 -10.40
CA LYS A 219 7.37 -18.11 -9.60
C LYS A 219 7.30 -17.57 -8.17
N THR A 220 7.03 -16.28 -8.01
CA THR A 220 6.88 -15.64 -6.70
C THR A 220 5.69 -16.21 -5.93
N GLN A 221 4.54 -16.40 -6.59
CA GLN A 221 3.37 -17.04 -5.97
C GLN A 221 3.67 -18.46 -5.48
N HIS A 222 4.38 -19.26 -6.29
CA HIS A 222 4.77 -20.61 -5.91
C HIS A 222 5.74 -20.60 -4.73
N GLN A 223 6.72 -19.70 -4.72
CA GLN A 223 7.68 -19.56 -3.63
C GLN A 223 6.98 -19.19 -2.31
N VAL A 224 6.09 -18.20 -2.34
CA VAL A 224 5.30 -17.78 -1.17
C VAL A 224 4.43 -18.93 -0.66
N LEU A 225 3.87 -19.76 -1.54
CA LEU A 225 3.08 -20.92 -1.14
C LEU A 225 3.92 -21.97 -0.39
N ILE A 226 5.14 -22.26 -0.87
CA ILE A 226 6.07 -23.18 -0.20
C ILE A 226 6.49 -22.63 1.16
N GLU A 227 6.86 -21.35 1.24
CA GLU A 227 7.28 -20.69 2.48
C GLU A 227 6.16 -20.66 3.52
N ASN A 228 4.93 -20.37 3.09
CA ASN A 228 3.76 -20.43 3.96
C ASN A 228 3.53 -21.85 4.47
N GLN A 229 3.68 -22.87 3.62
CA GLN A 229 3.53 -24.26 4.05
C GLN A 229 4.61 -24.66 5.07
N ALA A 230 5.86 -24.25 4.86
CA ALA A 230 6.96 -24.48 5.80
C ALA A 230 6.69 -23.78 7.14
N SER A 231 6.31 -22.50 7.10
CA SER A 231 5.96 -21.70 8.28
C SER A 231 4.81 -22.33 9.07
N MET A 232 3.79 -22.86 8.39
CA MET A 232 2.67 -23.55 9.03
C MET A 232 3.10 -24.82 9.76
N VAL A 233 4.07 -25.57 9.24
CA VAL A 233 4.62 -26.75 9.92
C VAL A 233 5.41 -26.34 11.17
N GLU A 234 6.21 -25.29 11.08
CA GLU A 234 6.97 -24.77 12.23
C GLU A 234 6.05 -24.24 13.34
N ILE A 235 5.01 -23.48 12.98
CA ILE A 235 4.00 -22.99 13.93
C ILE A 235 3.35 -24.17 14.67
N LYS A 236 2.97 -25.24 13.95
CA LYS A 236 2.40 -26.44 14.59
C LYS A 236 3.38 -27.11 15.55
N LYS A 237 4.67 -27.20 15.19
CA LYS A 237 5.71 -27.75 16.05
C LYS A 237 5.90 -26.91 17.32
N LEU A 238 5.94 -25.59 17.18
CA LEU A 238 6.06 -24.67 18.31
C LEU A 238 4.84 -24.72 19.23
N GLN A 239 3.63 -24.81 18.68
CA GLN A 239 2.39 -24.99 19.46
C GLN A 239 2.42 -26.28 20.29
N GLN A 240 2.87 -27.40 19.71
CA GLN A 240 3.02 -28.66 20.43
C GLN A 240 4.06 -28.56 21.56
N LEU A 241 5.19 -27.89 21.31
CA LEU A 241 6.23 -27.68 22.32
C LEU A 241 5.71 -26.83 23.48
N LEU A 242 4.98 -25.76 23.18
CA LEU A 242 4.35 -24.90 24.17
C LEU A 242 3.37 -25.70 25.04
N GLU A 243 2.52 -26.52 24.43
CA GLU A 243 1.55 -27.36 25.15
C GLU A 243 2.25 -28.36 26.09
N MET A 244 3.34 -28.99 25.64
CA MET A 244 4.15 -29.86 26.50
C MET A 244 4.75 -29.09 27.68
N LYS A 245 5.28 -27.89 27.44
CA LYS A 245 5.85 -27.03 28.49
C LYS A 245 4.80 -26.57 29.49
N ASP A 246 3.58 -26.25 29.05
CA ASP A 246 2.47 -25.93 29.95
C ASP A 246 2.07 -27.11 30.83
N ARG A 247 2.06 -28.34 30.28
CA ARG A 247 1.81 -29.55 31.06
C ARG A 247 2.89 -29.77 32.12
N GLU A 248 4.17 -29.62 31.76
CA GLU A 248 5.30 -29.70 32.71
C GLU A 248 5.19 -28.62 33.79
N MET A 249 4.93 -27.37 33.41
CA MET A 249 4.73 -26.25 34.31
C MET A 249 3.59 -26.53 35.30
N ASN A 250 2.47 -27.09 34.82
CA ASN A 250 1.35 -27.46 35.67
C ASN A 250 1.70 -28.60 36.65
N ARG A 251 2.54 -29.56 36.25
CA ARG A 251 3.07 -30.59 37.18
C ARG A 251 3.95 -29.96 38.26
N VAL A 252 4.85 -29.05 37.88
CA VAL A 252 5.72 -28.32 38.83
C VAL A 252 4.88 -27.48 39.80
N LYS A 253 3.88 -26.75 39.31
CA LYS A 253 2.95 -25.97 40.16
C LYS A 253 2.20 -26.86 41.15
N LYS A 254 1.72 -28.03 40.72
CA LYS A 254 1.07 -29.01 41.63
C LYS A 254 2.04 -29.51 42.69
N LEU A 255 3.26 -29.88 42.32
CA LEU A 255 4.27 -30.34 43.26
C LEU A 255 4.64 -29.24 44.27
N ALA A 256 4.88 -28.02 43.81
CA ALA A 256 5.16 -26.87 44.68
C ALA A 256 4.01 -26.62 45.67
N ARG A 257 2.76 -26.72 45.21
CA ARG A 257 1.58 -26.62 46.08
C ARG A 257 1.53 -27.73 47.12
N ASN A 258 1.82 -28.97 46.74
CA ASN A 258 1.87 -30.10 47.68
C ASN A 258 2.95 -29.89 48.76
N ILE A 259 4.17 -29.50 48.36
CA ILE A 259 5.27 -29.21 49.30
C ILE A 259 4.87 -28.08 50.27
N LEU A 260 4.20 -27.03 49.79
CA LEU A 260 3.71 -25.95 50.64
C LEU A 260 2.62 -26.43 51.60
N ASN A 261 1.69 -27.28 51.15
CA ASN A 261 0.65 -27.86 52.00
C ASN A 261 1.27 -28.74 53.09
N GLU A 262 2.17 -29.66 52.73
CA GLU A 262 2.90 -30.51 53.67
C GLU A 262 3.67 -29.68 54.70
N ARG A 263 4.39 -28.64 54.24
CA ARG A 263 5.07 -27.70 55.14
C ARG A 263 4.08 -27.00 56.08
N THR A 264 2.93 -26.57 55.57
CA THR A 264 1.89 -25.92 56.37
C THR A 264 1.33 -26.88 57.43
N GLU A 265 1.13 -28.16 57.08
CA GLU A 265 0.70 -29.19 58.03
C GLU A 265 1.73 -29.43 59.13
N VAL A 266 3.02 -29.51 58.78
CA VAL A 266 4.10 -29.65 59.75
C VAL A 266 4.19 -28.42 60.66
N GLU A 267 4.08 -27.21 60.09
CA GLU A 267 4.08 -25.96 60.86
C GLU A 267 2.92 -25.91 61.85
N ARG A 268 1.70 -26.28 61.42
CA ARG A 268 0.54 -26.40 62.32
C ARG A 268 0.78 -27.41 63.43
N PHE A 269 1.28 -28.59 63.11
CA PHE A 269 1.62 -29.61 64.10
C PHE A 269 2.60 -29.08 65.17
N PHE A 270 3.66 -28.36 64.77
CA PHE A 270 4.60 -27.77 65.73
C PHE A 270 3.96 -26.69 66.61
N LEU A 271 3.09 -25.85 66.05
CA LEU A 271 2.36 -24.85 66.82
C LEU A 271 1.42 -25.50 67.85
N ASP A 272 0.68 -26.52 67.44
CA ASP A 272 -0.23 -27.28 68.31
C ASP A 272 0.55 -28.02 69.41
N ALA A 273 1.69 -28.65 69.06
CA ALA A 273 2.55 -29.31 70.03
C ALA A 273 3.16 -28.32 71.05
N LEU A 274 3.58 -27.13 70.60
CA LEU A 274 4.07 -26.08 71.48
C LEU A 274 2.98 -25.57 72.41
N GLU A 275 1.76 -25.40 71.92
CA GLU A 275 0.62 -24.99 72.73
C GLU A 275 0.26 -26.05 73.78
N HIS A 276 0.20 -27.31 73.38
CA HIS A 276 -0.02 -28.43 74.31
C HIS A 276 1.05 -28.47 75.42
N VAL A 277 2.33 -28.34 75.06
CA VAL A 277 3.41 -28.32 76.06
C VAL A 277 3.30 -27.12 76.99
N LYS A 278 2.96 -25.93 76.50
CA LYS A 278 2.74 -24.75 77.35
C LYS A 278 1.61 -24.98 78.36
N GLN A 279 0.50 -25.55 77.92
CA GLN A 279 -0.62 -25.88 78.80
C GLN A 279 -0.20 -26.87 79.89
N GLU A 280 0.60 -27.87 79.52
CA GLU A 280 1.09 -28.88 80.44
C GLU A 280 2.14 -28.32 81.43
N ILE A 281 2.98 -27.36 81.00
CA ILE A 281 3.86 -26.59 81.90
C ILE A 281 3.01 -25.83 82.95
N ILE A 282 1.95 -25.14 82.51
CA ILE A 282 1.07 -24.39 83.42
C ILE A 282 0.42 -25.34 84.43
N SER A 283 -0.09 -26.48 83.96
CA SER A 283 -0.72 -27.52 84.79
C SER A 283 0.28 -28.14 85.78
N SER A 284 1.47 -28.51 85.31
CA SER A 284 2.56 -29.08 86.12
C SER A 284 3.00 -28.10 87.22
N ARG A 285 3.25 -26.83 86.88
CA ARG A 285 3.63 -25.78 87.85
C ARG A 285 2.53 -25.54 88.88
N LYS A 286 1.26 -25.52 88.46
CA LYS A 286 0.11 -25.42 89.37
C LYS A 286 0.02 -26.63 90.32
N HIS A 287 0.21 -27.83 89.80
CA HIS A 287 0.21 -29.07 90.60
C HIS A 287 1.38 -29.09 91.61
N TYR A 288 2.60 -28.79 91.15
CA TYR A 288 3.78 -28.73 92.01
C TYR A 288 3.59 -27.73 93.15
N LYS A 289 3.09 -26.53 92.84
CA LYS A 289 2.76 -25.52 93.84
C LYS A 289 1.80 -26.05 94.90
N LYS A 290 0.70 -26.71 94.49
CA LYS A 290 -0.28 -27.30 95.41
C LYS A 290 0.35 -28.40 96.27
N LYS A 291 1.12 -29.31 95.66
CA LYS A 291 1.80 -30.42 96.36
C LYS A 291 2.84 -29.92 97.37
N ALA A 292 3.66 -28.94 96.98
CA ALA A 292 4.63 -28.29 97.85
C ALA A 292 3.95 -27.56 99.02
N GLN A 293 2.80 -26.93 98.77
CA GLN A 293 2.00 -26.27 99.80
C GLN A 293 1.43 -27.28 100.80
N THR A 294 0.83 -28.37 100.33
CA THR A 294 0.32 -29.45 101.19
C THR A 294 1.45 -30.11 101.99
N ALA A 295 2.60 -30.40 101.37
CA ALA A 295 3.75 -31.00 102.06
C ALA A 295 4.33 -30.07 103.14
N TYR A 296 4.42 -28.76 102.86
CA TYR A 296 4.86 -27.77 103.82
C TYR A 296 3.92 -27.69 105.03
N TYR A 297 2.60 -27.57 104.80
CA TYR A 297 1.63 -27.53 105.89
C TYR A 297 1.60 -28.83 106.69
N ARG A 298 1.74 -29.99 106.03
CA ARG A 298 1.85 -31.28 106.72
C ARG A 298 3.04 -31.30 107.69
N LYS A 299 4.23 -30.92 107.22
CA LYS A 299 5.43 -30.82 108.06
C LYS A 299 5.27 -29.81 109.19
N MET A 300 4.60 -28.69 108.93
CA MET A 300 4.30 -27.68 109.95
C MET A 300 3.38 -28.26 111.05
N MET A 301 2.37 -29.05 110.68
CA MET A 301 1.49 -29.74 111.64
C MET A 301 2.21 -30.85 112.42
N GLU A 302 3.08 -31.63 111.77
CA GLU A 302 3.89 -32.67 112.40
C GLU A 302 4.91 -32.09 113.39
N ALA A 303 5.51 -30.94 113.07
CA ALA A 303 6.37 -30.19 113.97
C ALA A 303 5.62 -29.62 115.18
N CYS A 304 4.40 -29.09 114.98
CA CYS A 304 3.52 -28.68 116.09
C CYS A 304 3.16 -29.85 117.03
N ALA A 305 3.10 -31.08 116.51
CA ALA A 305 2.86 -32.30 117.30
C ALA A 305 4.14 -32.85 117.98
N GLY A 306 5.28 -32.15 117.87
CA GLY A 306 6.55 -32.50 118.51
C GLY A 306 7.31 -33.65 117.85
N LYS A 307 6.93 -34.06 116.63
CA LYS A 307 7.53 -35.21 115.93
C LYS A 307 8.72 -34.84 115.03
N GLU A 308 8.76 -33.60 114.52
CA GLU A 308 9.83 -33.07 113.66
C GLU A 308 10.16 -31.61 114.01
N GLU A 309 11.25 -31.07 113.47
CA GLU A 309 11.59 -29.64 113.57
C GLU A 309 10.73 -28.78 112.63
N PHE A 310 10.49 -27.51 113.03
CA PHE A 310 9.70 -26.58 112.22
C PHE A 310 10.37 -26.31 110.86
N PRO A 311 9.65 -26.49 109.73
CA PRO A 311 10.20 -26.22 108.41
C PRO A 311 10.49 -24.72 108.21
N LYS A 312 11.58 -24.40 107.50
CA LYS A 312 11.90 -23.01 107.11
C LYS A 312 10.74 -22.38 106.35
N ILE A 313 10.38 -21.13 106.69
CA ILE A 313 9.27 -20.39 106.07
C ILE A 313 9.39 -20.44 104.54
N LYS A 314 8.36 -20.98 103.88
CA LYS A 314 8.30 -21.12 102.42
C LYS A 314 7.18 -20.25 101.86
N THR A 315 7.49 -19.42 100.87
CA THR A 315 6.51 -18.54 100.23
C THR A 315 5.91 -19.16 98.97
N PHE A 316 4.59 -19.09 98.83
CA PHE A 316 3.82 -19.62 97.69
C PHE A 316 3.28 -18.53 96.75
N LYS A 317 3.56 -17.26 97.06
CA LYS A 317 3.26 -16.11 96.20
C LYS A 317 4.52 -15.73 95.43
N SER A 318 4.35 -15.27 94.19
CA SER A 318 5.45 -14.73 93.40
C SER A 318 5.83 -13.36 93.99
N ASN A 319 6.88 -13.33 94.80
CA ASN A 319 7.47 -12.11 95.33
C ASN A 319 8.99 -12.18 95.11
N ILE A 320 9.52 -11.16 94.46
CA ILE A 320 10.92 -11.05 94.02
C ILE A 320 11.89 -11.04 95.22
N ASN A 321 11.44 -10.56 96.38
CA ASN A 321 12.29 -10.41 97.58
C ASN A 321 12.30 -11.65 98.48
N SER A 322 11.69 -12.77 98.06
CA SER A 322 11.64 -13.98 98.89
C SER A 322 12.85 -14.89 98.67
N THR A 323 13.66 -15.08 99.71
CA THR A 323 14.81 -16.00 99.73
C THR A 323 14.42 -17.47 99.90
N ASN A 324 13.14 -17.83 100.07
CA ASN A 324 12.67 -19.23 100.14
C ASN A 324 11.30 -19.42 99.48
N SER A 325 11.28 -19.52 98.14
CA SER A 325 10.06 -19.53 97.32
C SER A 325 9.96 -20.76 96.42
N VAL A 326 8.75 -21.32 96.29
CA VAL A 326 8.44 -22.42 95.37
C VAL A 326 8.82 -22.09 93.92
N TYR A 327 8.70 -20.82 93.52
CA TYR A 327 9.05 -20.39 92.17
C TYR A 327 10.57 -20.48 91.93
N ARG A 328 11.37 -20.20 92.96
CA ARG A 328 12.83 -20.35 92.84
C ARG A 328 13.25 -21.82 92.81
N ASP A 329 12.54 -22.71 93.49
CA ASP A 329 12.79 -24.15 93.37
C ASP A 329 12.56 -24.65 91.93
N LEU A 330 11.53 -24.12 91.25
CA LEU A 330 11.25 -24.45 89.84
C LEU A 330 12.34 -23.89 88.90
N GLU A 331 12.79 -22.66 89.13
CA GLU A 331 13.88 -22.03 88.35
C GLU A 331 15.24 -22.72 88.59
N GLU A 332 15.55 -23.08 89.84
CA GLU A 332 16.78 -23.81 90.19
C GLU A 332 16.77 -25.24 89.62
N ALA A 333 15.62 -25.92 89.63
CA ALA A 333 15.45 -27.23 89.00
C ALA A 333 15.63 -27.15 87.48
N GLU A 334 15.08 -26.11 86.85
CA GLU A 334 15.28 -25.85 85.42
C GLU A 334 16.77 -25.61 85.14
N LYS A 335 17.46 -24.79 85.94
CA LYS A 335 18.89 -24.46 85.74
C LYS A 335 19.83 -25.65 85.97
N ARG A 336 19.66 -26.41 87.06
CA ARG A 336 20.57 -27.51 87.44
C ARG A 336 20.61 -28.68 86.46
N TYR A 337 19.54 -28.88 85.69
CA TYR A 337 19.52 -29.96 84.72
C TYR A 337 20.32 -29.61 83.44
N TRP A 338 20.39 -28.32 83.07
CA TRP A 338 21.15 -27.88 81.89
C TRP A 338 22.67 -28.00 82.04
N GLU A 339 23.20 -27.84 83.26
CA GLU A 339 24.63 -28.06 83.54
C GLU A 339 25.04 -29.54 83.40
N LYS A 340 24.07 -30.48 83.42
CA LYS A 340 24.30 -31.93 83.33
C LYS A 340 24.10 -32.54 81.94
N ILE A 341 23.57 -31.80 80.96
CA ILE A 341 23.36 -32.32 79.60
C ILE A 341 24.68 -32.25 78.82
N GLN A 342 25.61 -33.14 79.14
CA GLN A 342 26.62 -33.64 78.21
C GLN A 342 26.34 -35.13 78.00
N VAL A 343 25.38 -35.48 77.15
CA VAL A 343 25.09 -36.88 76.85
C VAL A 343 24.76 -37.08 75.39
N GLU A 344 25.45 -38.05 74.79
CA GLU A 344 25.46 -38.46 73.39
C GLU A 344 24.12 -39.02 72.85
N LYS A 345 23.07 -39.11 73.68
CA LYS A 345 21.69 -39.44 73.32
C LYS A 345 20.75 -39.07 74.47
N VAL A 346 19.84 -38.13 74.25
CA VAL A 346 18.80 -37.75 75.21
C VAL A 346 17.49 -38.38 74.74
N ASP A 347 16.83 -39.18 75.58
CA ASP A 347 15.50 -39.71 75.27
C ASP A 347 14.41 -38.65 75.58
N ILE A 348 13.45 -38.49 74.66
CA ILE A 348 12.39 -37.47 74.74
C ILE A 348 11.45 -37.76 75.93
N SER A 349 11.31 -39.03 76.30
CA SER A 349 10.47 -39.48 77.42
C SER A 349 10.94 -38.95 78.77
N GLU A 350 12.25 -38.75 78.93
CA GLU A 350 12.88 -38.35 80.20
C GLU A 350 12.91 -36.83 80.42
N LEU A 351 12.51 -36.05 79.42
CA LEU A 351 12.51 -34.59 79.47
C LEU A 351 11.33 -34.03 80.27
N THR A 352 11.60 -32.98 81.05
CA THR A 352 10.54 -32.15 81.66
C THR A 352 9.77 -31.39 80.58
N TRP A 353 8.56 -30.92 80.90
CA TRP A 353 7.74 -30.18 79.94
C TRP A 353 8.40 -28.87 79.48
N GLU A 354 9.08 -28.15 80.37
CA GLU A 354 9.87 -26.96 80.04
C GLU A 354 11.03 -27.28 79.05
N GLN A 355 11.63 -28.46 79.15
CA GLN A 355 12.69 -28.90 78.23
C GLN A 355 12.12 -29.29 76.87
N LYS A 356 11.00 -30.01 76.86
CA LYS A 356 10.25 -30.35 75.63
C LYS A 356 9.87 -29.09 74.86
N GLU A 357 9.47 -28.02 75.55
CA GLU A 357 9.16 -26.72 74.91
C GLU A 357 10.37 -26.12 74.20
N ARG A 358 11.53 -26.08 74.87
CA ARG A 358 12.77 -25.53 74.30
C ARG A 358 13.25 -26.36 73.11
N VAL A 359 13.18 -27.69 73.19
CA VAL A 359 13.51 -28.59 72.08
C VAL A 359 12.56 -28.37 70.89
N LEU A 360 11.25 -28.27 71.12
CA LEU A 360 10.28 -27.97 70.06
C LEU A 360 10.51 -26.60 69.41
N ARG A 361 10.82 -25.57 70.21
CA ARG A 361 11.19 -24.23 69.67
C ARG A 361 12.46 -24.30 68.83
N LEU A 362 13.47 -25.06 69.27
CA LEU A 362 14.71 -25.25 68.52
C LEU A 362 14.47 -26.02 67.21
N LEU A 363 13.65 -27.08 67.24
CA LEU A 363 13.29 -27.86 66.06
C LEU A 363 12.50 -27.02 65.06
N PHE A 364 11.52 -26.24 65.53
CA PHE A 364 10.76 -25.31 64.70
C PHE A 364 11.66 -24.21 64.09
N ALA A 365 12.58 -23.66 64.87
CA ALA A 365 13.57 -22.71 64.37
C ALA A 365 14.50 -23.35 63.32
N LYS A 366 14.95 -24.59 63.55
CA LYS A 366 15.80 -25.34 62.62
C LYS A 366 15.09 -25.70 61.32
N MET A 367 13.80 -26.04 61.38
CA MET A 367 12.95 -26.28 60.21
C MET A 367 12.79 -25.00 59.36
N ASN A 368 12.61 -23.85 60.02
CA ASN A 368 12.44 -22.57 59.34
C ASN A 368 13.76 -21.92 58.89
N SER A 369 14.89 -22.33 59.47
CA SER A 369 16.23 -21.91 59.08
C SER A 369 16.72 -22.74 57.88
N THR A 370 16.11 -22.56 56.72
CA THR A 370 16.65 -23.11 55.47
C THR A 370 17.95 -22.38 55.14
N ASN A 371 19.10 -23.04 55.33
CA ASN A 371 20.41 -22.55 54.89
C ASN A 371 20.36 -22.17 53.39
N PRO A 372 20.44 -20.87 53.02
CA PRO A 372 20.33 -20.44 51.63
C PRO A 372 21.59 -20.77 50.79
N ARG A 373 22.62 -21.36 51.38
CA ARG A 373 23.94 -21.51 50.76
C ARG A 373 24.12 -22.68 49.78
N LYS A 374 23.19 -23.64 49.68
CA LYS A 374 23.43 -24.88 48.90
C LYS A 374 22.68 -25.01 47.57
N TYR A 375 21.77 -24.11 47.23
CA TYR A 375 20.96 -24.23 45.99
C TYR A 375 21.38 -23.27 44.87
N SER A 376 22.38 -22.41 45.09
CA SER A 376 22.82 -21.44 44.07
C SER A 376 23.67 -22.02 42.94
N SER A 377 24.19 -23.25 43.05
CA SER A 377 25.14 -23.79 42.05
C SER A 377 24.51 -24.56 40.89
N VAL A 378 23.21 -24.85 40.92
CA VAL A 378 22.59 -25.77 39.94
C VAL A 378 21.76 -25.06 38.86
N LEU A 379 21.36 -23.80 39.08
CA LEU A 379 20.55 -23.04 38.11
C LEU A 379 21.36 -22.29 37.04
N ALA A 380 22.70 -22.35 37.08
CA ALA A 380 23.56 -21.63 36.13
C ALA A 380 23.93 -22.42 34.86
N VAL A 381 23.54 -23.69 34.73
CA VAL A 381 23.92 -24.56 33.60
C VAL A 381 22.66 -25.08 32.90
N SER A 382 21.90 -24.22 32.24
CA SER A 382 20.82 -24.62 31.32
C SER A 382 20.37 -23.45 30.44
N VAL A 383 21.28 -22.88 29.66
CA VAL A 383 20.93 -22.11 28.45
C VAL A 383 21.92 -22.52 27.35
N PRO A 384 21.53 -23.31 26.34
CA PRO A 384 22.30 -23.40 25.12
C PRO A 384 22.13 -22.09 24.34
N ALA A 385 23.24 -21.53 23.89
CA ALA A 385 23.28 -20.34 23.04
C ALA A 385 22.57 -20.60 21.68
N PRO A 386 22.02 -19.56 21.03
CA PRO A 386 21.49 -19.68 19.68
C PRO A 386 22.65 -19.88 18.69
N ASP A 387 22.44 -20.81 17.76
CA ASP A 387 23.37 -21.18 16.69
C ASP A 387 23.36 -20.07 15.63
N ASP A 388 24.44 -19.30 15.53
CA ASP A 388 24.66 -18.30 14.47
C ASP A 388 25.02 -19.02 13.16
N THR A 389 24.01 -19.36 12.35
CA THR A 389 24.22 -19.73 10.95
C THR A 389 24.50 -18.47 10.13
N LYS A 390 25.78 -18.24 9.84
CA LYS A 390 26.27 -17.41 8.73
C LYS A 390 25.68 -17.91 7.41
N GLU A 391 24.78 -17.13 6.80
CA GLU A 391 24.58 -17.21 5.35
C GLU A 391 25.59 -16.28 4.66
N GLU A 392 26.51 -16.91 3.94
CA GLU A 392 27.40 -16.24 2.99
C GLU A 392 26.59 -15.72 1.80
N SER A 393 26.62 -14.40 1.66
CA SER A 393 26.31 -13.71 0.41
C SER A 393 27.32 -14.13 -0.67
N LYS A 394 26.85 -14.90 -1.65
CA LYS A 394 27.49 -15.00 -2.98
C LYS A 394 26.68 -14.24 -3.99
N THR A 395 27.16 -13.05 -4.30
CA THR A 395 27.02 -12.39 -5.59
C THR A 395 27.66 -13.25 -6.68
N GLY A 396 26.91 -13.50 -7.75
CA GLY A 396 27.31 -14.18 -8.97
C GLY A 396 26.14 -14.18 -9.95
#